data_AF-A0A968MBF1-F1
#
_entry.id   AF-A0A968MBF1-F1
#
_cell.length_a   1.000
_cell.length_b   1.000
_cell.length_c   1.000
_cell.angle_alpha   90.00
_cell.angle_beta   90.00
_cell.angle_gamma   90.00
#
_symmetry.space_group_name_H-M   'P 1'
#
loop_
_entity.id
_entity.type
_entity.pdbx_description
1 polymer ?
#
loop_
_entity_poly.entity_id
_entity_poly.type
_entity_poly.pdbx_seq_one_letter_code
_entity_poly.pdbx_strand_id
1 'polypeptide(L)'
;MTTDIQHKPAPPLEQGSTSTDPTPHIERGSVVTVQRRRTRTPGAGLLKGLGVVFHHWHKSFEKLDDYEKTAGTFTTEYPEERLPLPEAYRNMPILLYDDATGHELCTSCFQCQRICPPQVIHMTQAKDPQTGKAIPAVAEFIIEYDACMSCGFCAEVCPFDAIKMDHHFELSTADHTTLTVHKEGLLRPVSYYQAIAPTFWAEAQESAYKKLQGNIKRRPALVGIAPQVVEKIRAAQDTAHDTDEGTATTLATPQAAPLDAGVETTDPAADKATRLAAIRARNKTKRVEGEQPAAEGVSTPAAQAPEASMDSGGDLPSDKQARLAAIRARNRAQQAEQGEE
;
A
#
# COMPACT_ATOMS: atom_id res chain seq x y z
N MET A 1 -13.44 -32.02 -4.43
CA MET A 1 -13.77 -32.31 -5.84
C MET A 1 -12.49 -32.20 -6.65
N THR A 2 -11.85 -33.34 -6.86
CA THR A 2 -10.60 -33.50 -7.63
C THR A 2 -10.97 -34.08 -8.99
N THR A 3 -10.67 -33.34 -10.06
CA THR A 3 -10.93 -33.78 -11.44
C THR A 3 -9.64 -34.30 -12.05
N ASP A 4 -9.56 -35.62 -12.18
CA ASP A 4 -8.57 -36.32 -13.00
C ASP A 4 -8.98 -36.25 -14.48
N ILE A 5 -8.07 -35.85 -15.34
CA ILE A 5 -8.25 -35.81 -16.80
C ILE A 5 -7.70 -37.11 -17.37
N GLN A 6 -8.59 -38.04 -17.76
CA GLN A 6 -8.23 -39.21 -18.57
C GLN A 6 -8.34 -38.89 -20.07
N HIS A 7 -7.24 -39.12 -20.79
CA HIS A 7 -7.15 -39.03 -22.25
C HIS A 7 -7.76 -40.29 -22.90
N LYS A 8 -8.67 -40.11 -23.87
CA LYS A 8 -9.19 -41.19 -24.74
C LYS A 8 -8.82 -40.88 -26.19
N PRO A 9 -8.31 -41.84 -26.98
CA PRO A 9 -7.84 -41.59 -28.34
C PRO A 9 -9.00 -41.49 -29.35
N ALA A 10 -8.84 -40.61 -30.34
CA ALA A 10 -9.82 -40.30 -31.37
C ALA A 10 -9.84 -41.36 -32.51
N PRO A 11 -11.01 -41.61 -33.14
CA PRO A 11 -11.17 -42.59 -34.22
C PRO A 11 -10.64 -42.09 -35.57
N PRO A 12 -10.39 -42.98 -36.54
CA PRO A 12 -9.80 -42.61 -37.83
C PRO A 12 -10.86 -41.97 -38.73
N LEU A 13 -10.50 -40.86 -39.38
CA LEU A 13 -11.38 -40.13 -40.29
C LEU A 13 -11.22 -40.63 -41.72
N GLU A 14 -12.33 -41.09 -42.28
CA GLU A 14 -12.50 -41.44 -43.69
C GLU A 14 -12.29 -40.22 -44.61
N GLN A 15 -11.77 -40.52 -45.79
CA GLN A 15 -11.43 -39.55 -46.83
C GLN A 15 -12.65 -39.10 -47.62
N GLY A 16 -12.75 -37.80 -47.89
CA GLY A 16 -13.42 -37.30 -49.08
C GLY A 16 -14.29 -36.06 -48.85
N SER A 17 -13.77 -34.88 -49.22
CA SER A 17 -14.27 -34.10 -50.38
C SER A 17 -13.83 -32.62 -50.32
N THR A 18 -13.14 -32.23 -51.39
CA THR A 18 -13.19 -30.91 -52.07
C THR A 18 -13.01 -29.64 -51.24
N SER A 19 -11.79 -29.10 -51.21
CA SER A 19 -11.55 -27.65 -51.17
C SER A 19 -10.20 -27.32 -51.83
N THR A 20 -10.25 -26.47 -52.83
CA THR A 20 -9.13 -25.94 -53.62
C THR A 20 -8.44 -24.81 -52.86
N ASP A 21 -7.44 -25.13 -52.03
CA ASP A 21 -6.28 -24.26 -51.76
C ASP A 21 -5.13 -25.10 -51.17
N PRO A 22 -3.97 -25.27 -51.84
CA PRO A 22 -2.90 -26.08 -51.30
C PRO A 22 -2.03 -25.22 -50.38
N THR A 23 -2.37 -25.10 -49.10
CA THR A 23 -1.34 -24.80 -48.09
C THR A 23 -0.38 -25.98 -48.02
N PRO A 24 0.91 -25.81 -48.41
CA PRO A 24 1.84 -26.93 -48.42
C PRO A 24 2.19 -27.31 -46.98
N HIS A 25 1.86 -28.54 -46.61
CA HIS A 25 2.29 -29.12 -45.35
C HIS A 25 3.79 -29.43 -45.46
N ILE A 26 4.65 -28.64 -44.80
CA ILE A 26 6.11 -28.83 -44.83
C ILE A 26 6.52 -29.67 -43.63
N GLU A 27 6.91 -30.92 -43.86
CA GLU A 27 7.43 -31.80 -42.81
C GLU A 27 8.83 -31.37 -42.36
N ARG A 28 9.11 -31.46 -41.04
CA ARG A 28 10.43 -31.12 -40.47
C ARG A 28 11.51 -32.01 -41.09
N GLY A 29 12.52 -31.38 -41.69
CA GLY A 29 13.63 -32.06 -42.37
C GLY A 29 13.51 -32.09 -43.90
N SER A 30 12.38 -31.66 -44.47
CA SER A 30 12.23 -31.51 -45.91
C SER A 30 12.87 -30.21 -46.43
N VAL A 31 13.75 -30.33 -47.42
CA VAL A 31 14.30 -29.17 -48.15
C VAL A 31 13.36 -28.85 -49.30
N VAL A 32 12.54 -27.81 -49.14
CA VAL A 32 11.66 -27.32 -50.20
C VAL A 32 12.47 -26.43 -51.14
N THR A 33 12.97 -26.99 -52.24
CA THR A 33 13.56 -26.21 -53.33
C THR A 33 12.45 -25.52 -54.14
N VAL A 34 12.14 -24.27 -53.78
CA VAL A 34 11.25 -23.42 -54.56
C VAL A 34 12.00 -22.93 -55.81
N GLN A 35 11.81 -23.62 -56.93
CA GLN A 35 12.26 -23.10 -58.23
C GLN A 35 11.43 -21.86 -58.60
N ARG A 36 11.94 -20.67 -58.26
CA ARG A 36 11.36 -19.40 -58.72
C ARG A 36 11.67 -19.23 -60.20
N ARG A 37 10.88 -19.84 -61.09
CA ARG A 37 10.90 -19.54 -62.52
C ARG A 37 10.28 -18.15 -62.71
N ARG A 38 11.08 -17.12 -62.47
CA ARG A 38 10.62 -15.73 -62.53
C ARG A 38 10.90 -15.19 -63.92
N THR A 39 9.90 -15.18 -64.79
CA THR A 39 9.87 -14.25 -65.93
C THR A 39 9.73 -12.83 -65.36
N ARG A 40 10.84 -12.28 -64.85
CA ARG A 40 10.89 -10.88 -64.43
C ARG A 40 11.07 -10.05 -65.69
N THR A 41 10.02 -9.35 -66.09
CA THR A 41 10.20 -8.14 -66.89
C THR A 41 11.13 -7.18 -66.13
N PRO A 42 12.18 -6.63 -66.77
CA PRO A 42 13.02 -5.61 -66.16
C PRO A 42 12.13 -4.48 -65.58
N GLY A 43 12.41 -4.05 -64.34
CA GLY A 43 11.63 -2.99 -63.68
C GLY A 43 10.31 -3.41 -63.00
N ALA A 44 9.75 -4.60 -63.27
CA ALA A 44 8.49 -5.04 -62.66
C ALA A 44 8.55 -5.16 -61.12
N GLY A 45 9.75 -5.38 -60.55
CA GLY A 45 9.95 -5.36 -59.10
C GLY A 45 9.85 -3.96 -58.51
N LEU A 46 10.36 -2.95 -59.22
CA LEU A 46 10.36 -1.55 -58.78
C LEU A 46 8.93 -0.99 -58.78
N LEU A 47 8.16 -1.27 -59.83
CA LEU A 47 6.75 -0.86 -59.92
C LEU A 47 5.89 -1.51 -58.83
N LYS A 48 6.11 -2.79 -58.53
CA LYS A 48 5.44 -3.46 -57.40
C LYS A 48 5.81 -2.82 -56.06
N GLY A 49 7.08 -2.46 -55.86
CA GLY A 49 7.53 -1.75 -54.66
C GLY A 49 6.86 -0.38 -54.53
N LEU A 50 6.84 0.42 -55.60
CA LEU A 50 6.19 1.73 -55.63
C LEU A 50 4.68 1.62 -55.37
N GLY A 51 4.02 0.58 -55.90
CA GLY A 51 2.60 0.32 -55.62
C GLY A 51 2.32 0.07 -54.13
N VAL A 52 3.20 -0.67 -53.45
CA VAL A 52 3.11 -0.86 -51.99
C VAL A 52 3.32 0.46 -51.25
N VAL A 53 4.31 1.26 -51.66
CA VAL A 53 4.55 2.58 -51.06
C VAL A 53 3.34 3.49 -51.23
N PHE A 54 2.78 3.56 -52.44
CA PHE A 54 1.61 4.40 -52.74
C PHE A 54 0.37 3.96 -51.95
N HIS A 55 0.18 2.65 -51.77
CA HIS A 55 -0.89 2.12 -50.92
C HIS A 55 -0.77 2.61 -49.47
N HIS A 56 0.42 2.52 -48.88
CA HIS A 56 0.64 2.97 -47.49
C HIS A 56 0.59 4.50 -47.38
N TRP A 57 1.11 5.22 -48.37
CA TRP A 57 0.97 6.68 -48.45
C TRP A 57 -0.49 7.10 -48.47
N HIS A 58 -1.32 6.49 -49.33
CA HIS A 58 -2.76 6.79 -49.35
C HIS A 58 -3.43 6.43 -48.02
N LYS A 59 -3.05 5.31 -47.41
CA LYS A 59 -3.61 4.89 -46.11
C LYS A 59 -3.19 5.79 -44.95
N SER A 60 -2.06 6.49 -45.03
CA SER A 60 -1.62 7.42 -43.98
C SER A 60 -2.54 8.63 -43.77
N PHE A 61 -3.42 8.94 -44.72
CA PHE A 61 -4.43 9.99 -44.53
C PHE A 61 -5.61 9.54 -43.65
N GLU A 62 -5.69 8.25 -43.30
CA GLU A 62 -6.65 7.70 -42.35
C GLU A 62 -5.92 7.42 -41.02
N LYS A 63 -6.48 7.88 -39.91
CA LYS A 63 -5.92 7.62 -38.58
C LYS A 63 -6.27 6.20 -38.11
N LEU A 64 -5.29 5.55 -37.49
CA LEU A 64 -5.45 4.22 -36.93
C LEU A 64 -5.97 4.30 -35.49
N ASP A 65 -7.27 4.49 -35.33
CA ASP A 65 -7.90 4.63 -34.00
C ASP A 65 -8.34 3.31 -33.36
N ASP A 66 -8.15 2.18 -34.06
CA ASP A 66 -8.65 0.86 -33.63
C ASP A 66 -7.59 -0.23 -33.86
N TYR A 67 -7.40 -1.09 -32.85
CA TYR A 67 -6.42 -2.19 -32.88
C TYR A 67 -6.77 -3.28 -33.90
N GLU A 68 -8.03 -3.34 -34.37
CA GLU A 68 -8.45 -4.29 -35.41
C GLU A 68 -8.02 -3.86 -36.82
N LYS A 69 -7.69 -2.59 -37.02
CA LYS A 69 -7.24 -2.05 -38.30
C LYS A 69 -5.73 -2.26 -38.42
N THR A 70 -5.26 -2.65 -39.61
CA THR A 70 -3.82 -2.88 -39.88
C THR A 70 -3.19 -1.82 -40.78
N ALA A 71 -3.98 -0.84 -41.26
CA ALA A 71 -3.54 0.18 -42.20
C ALA A 71 -4.05 1.57 -41.78
N GLY A 72 -3.16 2.55 -41.74
CA GLY A 72 -3.42 3.90 -41.25
C GLY A 72 -2.17 4.54 -40.64
N THR A 73 -2.26 5.80 -40.24
CA THR A 73 -1.23 6.44 -39.41
C THR A 73 -1.38 5.99 -37.97
N PHE A 74 -0.34 5.34 -37.44
CA PHE A 74 -0.27 4.79 -36.08
C PHE A 74 0.37 5.75 -35.06
N THR A 75 0.78 6.94 -35.52
CA THR A 75 1.45 7.95 -34.67
C THR A 75 0.39 8.79 -33.94
N THR A 76 0.63 9.04 -32.67
CA THR A 76 -0.12 9.99 -31.84
C THR A 76 0.68 11.30 -31.77
N GLU A 77 0.01 12.43 -32.00
CA GLU A 77 0.63 13.77 -31.94
C GLU A 77 0.78 14.23 -30.50
N TYR A 78 1.81 13.72 -29.81
CA TYR A 78 2.17 14.18 -28.47
C TYR A 78 2.85 15.57 -28.52
N PRO A 79 2.54 16.52 -27.61
CA PRO A 79 1.77 16.38 -26.36
C PRO A 79 0.26 16.70 -26.45
N GLU A 80 -0.23 17.19 -27.59
CA GLU A 80 -1.63 17.61 -27.78
C GLU A 80 -2.60 16.44 -27.66
N GLU A 81 -2.22 15.30 -28.24
CA GLU A 81 -2.92 14.04 -28.11
C GLU A 81 -2.10 13.06 -27.25
N ARG A 82 -2.75 12.42 -26.28
CA ARG A 82 -2.13 11.43 -25.40
C ARG A 82 -2.88 10.11 -25.50
N LEU A 83 -2.13 9.02 -25.47
CA LEU A 83 -2.70 7.68 -25.37
C LEU A 83 -3.32 7.48 -23.97
N PRO A 84 -4.48 6.82 -23.88
CA PRO A 84 -5.04 6.45 -22.58
C PRO A 84 -4.12 5.43 -21.91
N LEU A 85 -3.70 5.74 -20.68
CA LEU A 85 -2.91 4.82 -19.87
C LEU A 85 -3.83 3.75 -19.26
N PRO A 86 -3.40 2.48 -19.20
CA PRO A 86 -4.15 1.46 -18.49
C PRO A 86 -4.16 1.75 -16.99
N GLU A 87 -5.20 1.32 -16.27
CA GLU A 87 -5.29 1.52 -14.80
C GLU A 87 -4.08 0.93 -14.05
N ALA A 88 -3.52 -0.17 -14.55
CA ALA A 88 -2.33 -0.85 -14.02
C ALA A 88 -1.00 -0.21 -14.43
N TYR A 89 -1.01 0.97 -15.05
CA TYR A 89 0.21 1.70 -15.36
C TYR A 89 1.01 2.00 -14.09
N ARG A 90 2.34 1.93 -14.21
CA ARG A 90 3.26 2.08 -13.09
C ARG A 90 4.35 3.08 -13.45
N ASN A 91 4.35 4.22 -12.77
CA ASN A 91 5.50 5.10 -12.78
C ASN A 91 5.90 5.52 -11.36
N MET A 92 5.63 6.76 -10.94
CA MET A 92 6.05 7.26 -9.64
C MET A 92 5.11 6.78 -8.52
N PRO A 93 5.62 6.26 -7.39
CA PRO A 93 4.77 5.98 -6.25
C PRO A 93 4.24 7.28 -5.60
N ILE A 94 2.96 7.30 -5.23
CA ILE A 94 2.28 8.42 -4.55
C ILE A 94 1.70 7.96 -3.22
N LEU A 95 1.56 8.90 -2.28
CA LEU A 95 0.96 8.67 -0.97
C LEU A 95 -0.44 9.26 -0.93
N LEU A 96 -1.42 8.46 -0.49
CA LEU A 96 -2.80 8.89 -0.42
C LEU A 96 -3.15 9.55 0.92
N TYR A 97 -3.95 10.60 0.85
CA TYR A 97 -4.65 11.17 1.99
C TYR A 97 -6.15 11.28 1.68
N ASP A 98 -6.97 11.20 2.72
CA ASP A 98 -8.41 11.31 2.60
C ASP A 98 -8.84 12.76 2.32
N ASP A 99 -9.65 12.97 1.29
CA ASP A 99 -10.18 14.29 0.90
C ASP A 99 -11.02 14.95 2.00
N ALA A 100 -11.82 14.15 2.72
CA ALA A 100 -12.76 14.68 3.70
C ALA A 100 -12.08 15.08 5.02
N THR A 101 -11.17 14.24 5.52
CA THR A 101 -10.53 14.45 6.82
C THR A 101 -9.12 15.03 6.72
N GLY A 102 -8.51 15.01 5.54
CA GLY A 102 -7.10 15.39 5.33
C GLY A 102 -6.09 14.40 5.89
N HIS A 103 -6.54 13.31 6.53
CA HIS A 103 -5.64 12.34 7.15
C HIS A 103 -4.93 11.47 6.11
N GLU A 104 -3.61 11.36 6.26
CA GLU A 104 -2.77 10.46 5.47
C GLU A 104 -3.14 9.00 5.77
N LEU A 105 -3.22 8.15 4.75
CA LEU A 105 -3.48 6.73 4.94
C LEU A 105 -2.26 5.99 5.53
N CYS A 106 -1.06 6.54 5.33
CA CYS A 106 0.20 5.93 5.76
C CYS A 106 0.32 5.86 7.29
N THR A 107 0.77 4.71 7.80
CA THR A 107 0.91 4.44 9.25
C THR A 107 2.35 4.21 9.70
N SER A 108 3.33 4.44 8.81
CA SER A 108 4.75 4.14 9.04
C SER A 108 5.02 2.69 9.50
N CYS A 109 4.40 1.71 8.82
CA CYS A 109 4.67 0.27 9.08
C CYS A 109 5.96 -0.28 8.45
N PHE A 110 6.66 0.54 7.63
CA PHE A 110 7.94 0.23 6.97
C PHE A 110 7.95 -0.92 5.96
N GLN A 111 6.81 -1.49 5.57
CA GLN A 111 6.81 -2.62 4.62
C GLN A 111 7.23 -2.23 3.21
N CYS A 112 6.77 -1.07 2.72
CA CYS A 112 7.20 -0.54 1.42
C CYS A 112 8.71 -0.28 1.37
N GLN A 113 9.30 0.24 2.44
CA GLN A 113 10.75 0.44 2.54
C GLN A 113 11.52 -0.89 2.53
N ARG A 114 11.04 -1.90 3.27
CA ARG A 114 11.72 -3.20 3.37
C ARG A 114 11.66 -4.01 2.08
N ILE A 115 10.55 -3.94 1.34
CA ILE A 115 10.36 -4.73 0.11
C ILE A 115 11.04 -4.10 -1.10
N CYS A 116 11.37 -2.80 -1.05
CA CYS A 116 11.92 -2.06 -2.17
C CYS A 116 13.22 -2.70 -2.67
N PRO A 117 13.26 -3.28 -3.89
CA PRO A 117 14.47 -3.96 -4.37
C PRO A 117 15.71 -3.06 -4.44
N PRO A 118 15.63 -1.81 -4.96
CA PRO A 118 16.78 -0.89 -4.96
C PRO A 118 16.93 -0.12 -3.63
N GLN A 119 16.06 -0.33 -2.64
CA GLN A 119 16.12 0.33 -1.31
C GLN A 119 16.07 1.87 -1.32
N VAL A 120 15.38 2.46 -2.29
CA VAL A 120 15.30 3.93 -2.48
C VAL A 120 14.27 4.65 -1.60
N ILE A 121 13.57 3.93 -0.72
CA ILE A 121 12.53 4.49 0.14
C ILE A 121 13.11 4.68 1.55
N HIS A 122 13.11 5.92 2.03
CA HIS A 122 13.55 6.25 3.40
C HIS A 122 12.38 6.82 4.20
N MET A 123 12.14 6.25 5.39
CA MET A 123 11.04 6.67 6.24
C MET A 123 11.48 6.90 7.68
N THR A 124 10.82 7.83 8.35
CA THR A 124 10.90 7.99 9.81
C THR A 124 9.49 8.03 10.41
N GLN A 125 9.31 7.39 11.56
CA GLN A 125 8.01 7.33 12.23
C GLN A 125 7.78 8.58 13.08
N ALA A 126 6.57 9.14 12.99
CA ALA A 126 6.16 10.26 13.81
C ALA A 126 6.10 9.87 15.30
N LYS A 127 6.43 10.84 16.15
CA LYS A 127 6.36 10.71 17.61
C LYS A 127 5.37 11.72 18.18
N ASP A 128 4.72 11.32 19.26
CA ASP A 128 3.83 12.18 20.02
C ASP A 128 4.64 13.31 20.65
N PRO A 129 4.33 14.59 20.39
CA PRO A 129 5.04 15.71 21.00
C PRO A 129 4.97 15.72 22.53
N GLN A 130 3.87 15.21 23.12
CA GLN A 130 3.66 15.21 24.57
C GLN A 130 4.30 14.00 25.26
N THR A 131 4.19 12.81 24.64
CA THR A 131 4.62 11.56 25.27
C THR A 131 5.91 10.98 24.71
N GLY A 132 6.40 11.48 23.56
CA GLY A 132 7.57 10.98 22.84
C GLY A 132 7.38 9.58 22.22
N LYS A 133 6.20 8.96 22.38
CA LYS A 133 5.90 7.61 21.88
C LYS A 133 5.63 7.62 20.38
N ALA A 134 5.92 6.52 19.72
CA ALA A 134 5.62 6.34 18.31
C ALA A 134 4.11 6.38 18.03
N ILE A 135 3.74 7.08 16.96
CA ILE A 135 2.37 7.22 16.45
C ILE A 135 2.26 6.51 15.10
N PRO A 136 1.11 5.92 14.74
CA PRO A 136 0.85 5.38 13.39
C PRO A 136 0.69 6.48 12.33
N ALA A 137 1.75 7.27 12.12
CA ALA A 137 1.89 8.31 11.11
C ALA A 137 3.36 8.41 10.69
N VAL A 138 3.61 8.89 9.47
CA VAL A 138 4.96 9.09 8.94
C VAL A 138 5.42 10.53 9.19
N ALA A 139 6.63 10.70 9.70
CA ALA A 139 7.27 12.00 9.85
C ALA A 139 7.91 12.40 8.53
N GLU A 140 8.88 11.62 8.07
CA GLU A 140 9.53 11.80 6.77
C GLU A 140 9.30 10.57 5.91
N PHE A 141 9.04 10.82 4.63
CA PHE A 141 8.99 9.81 3.58
C PHE A 141 9.75 10.38 2.40
N ILE A 142 10.79 9.69 1.95
CA ILE A 142 11.64 10.13 0.84
C ILE A 142 11.73 8.98 -0.16
N ILE A 143 11.63 9.31 -1.45
CA ILE A 143 11.90 8.38 -2.55
C ILE A 143 12.99 8.99 -3.43
N GLU A 144 14.09 8.27 -3.58
CA GLU A 144 15.11 8.57 -4.60
C GLU A 144 14.62 8.00 -5.94
N TYR A 145 14.00 8.86 -6.77
CA TYR A 145 13.36 8.42 -8.01
C TYR A 145 14.37 8.07 -9.10
N ASP A 146 15.58 8.64 -9.06
CA ASP A 146 16.67 8.36 -9.98
C ASP A 146 17.08 6.87 -10.02
N ALA A 147 17.00 6.18 -8.89
CA ALA A 147 17.28 4.75 -8.76
C ALA A 147 16.01 3.88 -8.65
N CYS A 148 14.82 4.49 -8.65
CA CYS A 148 13.56 3.76 -8.60
C CYS A 148 13.31 3.01 -9.92
N MET A 149 13.04 1.71 -9.84
CA MET A 149 12.72 0.87 -11.01
C MET A 149 11.22 0.77 -11.33
N SER A 150 10.37 1.58 -10.66
CA SER A 150 8.91 1.63 -10.86
C SER A 150 8.18 0.27 -10.83
N CYS A 151 8.71 -0.70 -10.05
CA CYS A 151 8.22 -2.08 -10.06
C CYS A 151 6.81 -2.26 -9.48
N GLY A 152 6.37 -1.38 -8.57
CA GLY A 152 5.05 -1.46 -7.92
C GLY A 152 4.98 -2.31 -6.63
N PHE A 153 6.05 -2.98 -6.21
CA PHE A 153 6.02 -3.82 -5.00
C PHE A 153 5.66 -3.07 -3.72
N CYS A 154 6.05 -1.80 -3.62
CA CYS A 154 5.67 -0.95 -2.50
C CYS A 154 4.15 -0.74 -2.40
N ALA A 155 3.47 -0.61 -3.54
CA ALA A 155 2.02 -0.45 -3.63
C ALA A 155 1.27 -1.74 -3.31
N GLU A 156 1.77 -2.89 -3.78
CA GLU A 156 1.16 -4.20 -3.55
C GLU A 156 1.33 -4.68 -2.09
N VAL A 157 2.49 -4.43 -1.48
CA VAL A 157 2.74 -4.87 -0.09
C VAL A 157 2.02 -4.02 0.95
N CYS A 158 1.53 -2.82 0.58
CA CYS A 158 1.01 -1.87 1.54
C CYS A 158 -0.29 -2.37 2.18
N PRO A 159 -0.32 -2.72 3.48
CA PRO A 159 -1.51 -3.28 4.09
C PRO A 159 -2.60 -2.23 4.34
N PHE A 160 -2.31 -0.94 4.11
CA PHE A 160 -3.21 0.20 4.32
C PHE A 160 -3.63 0.88 3.03
N ASP A 161 -3.19 0.37 1.87
CA ASP A 161 -3.40 0.99 0.56
C ASP A 161 -2.98 2.47 0.50
N ALA A 162 -1.98 2.82 1.32
CA ALA A 162 -1.53 4.20 1.51
C ALA A 162 -0.56 4.69 0.45
N ILE A 163 0.20 3.78 -0.17
CA ILE A 163 1.09 4.06 -1.29
C ILE A 163 0.54 3.35 -2.52
N LYS A 164 0.44 4.08 -3.63
CA LYS A 164 -0.08 3.60 -4.92
C LYS A 164 0.81 4.06 -6.06
N MET A 165 0.63 3.50 -7.25
CA MET A 165 1.38 3.90 -8.44
C MET A 165 0.63 5.00 -9.19
N ASP A 166 1.34 6.05 -9.56
CA ASP A 166 0.81 7.19 -10.31
C ASP A 166 0.87 6.95 -11.82
N HIS A 167 0.00 7.67 -12.54
CA HIS A 167 -0.04 7.78 -14.00
C HIS A 167 0.79 8.95 -14.52
N HIS A 168 1.21 9.88 -13.66
CA HIS A 168 2.08 10.97 -14.07
C HIS A 168 3.50 10.46 -14.41
N PHE A 169 3.93 10.67 -15.66
CA PHE A 169 5.22 10.19 -16.18
C PHE A 169 6.16 11.26 -16.72
N GLU A 170 5.68 12.48 -16.87
CA GLU A 170 6.44 13.61 -17.43
C GLU A 170 7.35 14.25 -16.34
N LEU A 171 8.19 13.44 -15.69
CA LEU A 171 8.99 13.81 -14.51
C LEU A 171 10.43 14.25 -14.83
N SER A 172 10.76 14.42 -16.11
CA SER A 172 12.10 14.79 -16.55
C SER A 172 12.51 16.16 -16.01
N THR A 173 13.74 16.23 -15.49
CA THR A 173 14.31 17.42 -14.85
C THR A 173 15.79 17.55 -15.19
N ALA A 174 16.31 18.77 -15.20
CA ALA A 174 17.73 19.05 -15.43
C ALA A 174 18.59 18.87 -14.17
N ASP A 175 17.97 18.96 -12.99
CA ASP A 175 18.66 18.91 -11.70
C ASP A 175 18.38 17.58 -11.00
N HIS A 176 19.43 16.80 -10.76
CA HIS A 176 19.35 15.50 -10.08
C HIS A 176 18.73 15.60 -8.69
N THR A 177 18.94 16.70 -7.96
CA THR A 177 18.42 16.85 -6.60
C THR A 177 16.89 16.85 -6.54
N THR A 178 16.24 17.25 -7.63
CA THR A 178 14.78 17.25 -7.74
C THR A 178 14.17 15.85 -7.92
N LEU A 179 15.00 14.83 -8.21
CA LEU A 179 14.59 13.43 -8.28
C LEU A 179 14.50 12.78 -6.89
N THR A 180 15.03 13.42 -5.84
CA THR A 180 14.77 13.02 -4.46
C THR A 180 13.47 13.67 -3.99
N VAL A 181 12.39 12.90 -4.03
CA VAL A 181 11.05 13.41 -3.73
C VAL A 181 10.71 13.16 -2.27
N HIS A 182 10.45 14.25 -1.55
CA HIS A 182 9.99 14.23 -0.17
C HIS A 182 8.48 14.03 -0.08
N LYS A 183 8.00 13.68 1.12
CA LYS A 183 6.61 13.32 1.42
C LYS A 183 5.60 14.27 0.79
N GLU A 184 5.86 15.57 0.88
CA GLU A 184 5.00 16.65 0.39
C GLU A 184 4.77 16.54 -1.13
N GLY A 185 5.79 16.17 -1.89
CA GLY A 185 5.68 15.96 -3.35
C GLY A 185 4.92 14.68 -3.74
N LEU A 186 4.87 13.70 -2.84
CA LEU A 186 4.23 12.40 -3.06
C LEU A 186 2.73 12.41 -2.75
N LEU A 187 2.27 13.34 -1.92
CA LEU A 187 0.89 13.33 -1.43
C LEU A 187 -0.11 13.65 -2.54
N ARG A 188 -1.13 12.80 -2.68
CA ARG A 188 -2.27 12.97 -3.58
C ARG A 188 -3.57 12.63 -2.85
N PRO A 189 -4.68 13.32 -3.17
CA PRO A 189 -5.97 12.97 -2.60
C PRO A 189 -6.43 11.60 -3.11
N VAL A 190 -7.29 10.93 -2.34
CA VAL A 190 -7.94 9.68 -2.77
C VAL A 190 -8.77 9.91 -4.04
N SER A 191 -9.45 11.05 -4.16
CA SER A 191 -10.23 11.42 -5.36
C SER A 191 -9.40 11.41 -6.65
N TYR A 192 -8.13 11.82 -6.57
CA TYR A 192 -7.19 11.75 -7.70
C TYR A 192 -6.91 10.30 -8.10
N TYR A 193 -6.61 9.43 -7.13
CA TYR A 193 -6.34 8.01 -7.42
C TYR A 193 -7.57 7.30 -7.99
N GLN A 194 -8.75 7.63 -7.50
CA GLN A 194 -10.02 7.09 -8.01
C GLN A 194 -10.27 7.47 -9.48
N ALA A 195 -9.81 8.64 -9.93
CA ALA A 195 -9.94 9.06 -11.32
C ALA A 195 -9.02 8.27 -12.27
N ILE A 196 -7.82 7.89 -11.81
CA ILE A 196 -6.84 7.17 -12.64
C ILE A 196 -7.02 5.64 -12.61
N ALA A 197 -7.51 5.09 -11.50
CA ALA A 197 -7.67 3.65 -11.30
C ALA A 197 -8.96 3.33 -10.52
N PRO A 198 -10.15 3.58 -11.13
CA PRO A 198 -11.43 3.42 -10.45
C PRO A 198 -11.70 1.99 -10.00
N THR A 199 -11.34 0.98 -10.79
CA THR A 199 -11.63 -0.42 -10.44
C THR A 199 -10.79 -0.88 -9.25
N PHE A 200 -9.48 -0.61 -9.28
CA PHE A 200 -8.58 -0.96 -8.18
C PHE A 200 -8.89 -0.22 -6.88
N TRP A 201 -9.31 1.04 -6.97
CA TRP A 201 -9.72 1.76 -5.77
C TRP A 201 -11.01 1.20 -5.20
N ALA A 202 -12.02 0.88 -6.03
CA ALA A 202 -13.29 0.32 -5.56
C ALA A 202 -13.09 -0.96 -4.73
N GLU A 203 -12.15 -1.82 -5.11
CA GLU A 203 -11.82 -3.04 -4.36
C GLU A 203 -11.13 -2.75 -3.01
N ALA A 204 -10.26 -1.74 -2.96
CA ALA A 204 -9.46 -1.43 -1.78
C ALA A 204 -10.16 -0.50 -0.77
N GLN A 205 -11.10 0.34 -1.25
CA GLN A 205 -11.62 1.52 -0.56
C GLN A 205 -12.16 1.22 0.84
N GLU A 206 -13.07 0.26 0.97
CA GLU A 206 -13.68 -0.07 2.26
C GLU A 206 -12.63 -0.49 3.30
N SER A 207 -11.70 -1.35 2.89
CA SER A 207 -10.64 -1.85 3.75
C SER A 207 -9.69 -0.73 4.18
N ALA A 208 -9.33 0.15 3.25
CA ALA A 208 -8.44 1.28 3.47
C ALA A 208 -9.06 2.26 4.48
N TYR A 209 -10.32 2.64 4.27
CA TYR A 209 -11.03 3.54 5.18
C TYR A 209 -11.26 2.94 6.55
N LYS A 210 -11.65 1.66 6.66
CA LYS A 210 -11.80 0.98 7.96
C LYS A 210 -10.49 1.01 8.76
N LYS A 211 -9.35 0.75 8.12
CA LYS A 211 -8.04 0.82 8.75
C LYS A 211 -7.68 2.26 9.13
N LEU A 212 -7.93 3.23 8.25
CA LEU A 212 -7.70 4.65 8.49
C LEU A 212 -8.46 5.14 9.73
N GLN A 213 -9.75 4.84 9.85
CA GLN A 213 -10.56 5.23 11.02
C GLN A 213 -10.02 4.66 12.34
N GLY A 214 -9.49 3.43 12.30
CA GLY A 214 -8.81 2.85 13.46
C GLY A 214 -7.48 3.53 13.81
N ASN A 215 -6.76 4.03 12.81
CA ASN A 215 -5.49 4.74 12.99
C ASN A 215 -5.69 6.17 13.47
N ILE A 216 -6.69 6.90 12.96
CA ILE A 216 -6.99 8.29 13.35
C ILE A 216 -7.18 8.39 14.86
N LYS A 217 -7.92 7.46 15.48
CA LYS A 217 -8.13 7.40 16.94
C LYS A 217 -6.84 7.31 17.76
N ARG A 218 -5.73 6.87 17.14
CA ARG A 218 -4.42 6.73 17.77
C ARG A 218 -3.47 7.89 17.45
N ARG A 219 -3.90 8.85 16.62
CA ARG A 219 -3.13 10.04 16.26
C ARG A 219 -3.59 11.22 17.13
N PRO A 220 -2.75 11.76 18.02
CA PRO A 220 -3.06 13.00 18.70
C PRO A 220 -2.95 14.20 17.73
N ALA A 221 -3.88 15.14 17.85
CA ALA A 221 -3.86 16.44 17.16
C ALA A 221 -3.77 16.35 15.62
N LEU A 222 -2.99 17.25 15.00
CA LEU A 222 -2.83 17.38 13.54
C LEU A 222 -1.78 16.41 12.94
N VAL A 223 -1.27 15.45 13.72
CA VAL A 223 -0.22 14.52 13.25
C VAL A 223 -0.79 13.55 12.22
N GLY A 224 -0.12 13.42 11.07
CA GLY A 224 -0.58 12.57 9.96
C GLY A 224 -1.77 13.15 9.20
N ILE A 225 -1.87 14.48 9.16
CA ILE A 225 -2.68 15.23 8.19
C ILE A 225 -1.73 15.77 7.11
N ALA A 226 -2.16 15.68 5.85
CA ALA A 226 -1.39 16.18 4.73
C ALA A 226 -1.06 17.68 4.89
N PRO A 227 0.21 18.13 4.78
CA PRO A 227 0.61 19.50 5.07
C PRO A 227 -0.18 20.57 4.30
N GLN A 228 -0.47 20.32 3.02
CA GLN A 228 -1.26 21.20 2.17
C GLN A 228 -2.72 21.40 2.64
N VAL A 229 -3.23 20.49 3.48
CA VAL A 229 -4.55 20.60 4.11
C VAL A 229 -4.42 21.20 5.52
N VAL A 230 -3.31 20.96 6.22
CA VAL A 230 -3.03 21.54 7.54
C VAL A 230 -3.06 23.07 7.49
N GLU A 231 -2.46 23.70 6.49
CA GLU A 231 -2.49 25.17 6.35
C GLU A 231 -3.92 25.70 6.16
N LYS A 232 -4.74 25.01 5.37
CA LYS A 232 -6.16 25.36 5.17
C LYS A 232 -6.98 25.18 6.46
N ILE A 233 -6.74 24.10 7.20
CA ILE A 233 -7.43 23.82 8.47
C ILE A 233 -7.01 24.84 9.53
N ARG A 234 -5.72 25.16 9.66
CA ARG A 234 -5.22 26.19 10.58
C ARG A 234 -5.83 27.56 10.25
N ALA A 235 -5.79 27.97 8.98
CA ALA A 235 -6.42 29.22 8.55
C ALA A 235 -7.93 29.27 8.87
N ALA A 236 -8.65 28.15 8.69
CA ALA A 236 -10.07 28.08 9.04
C ALA A 236 -10.31 28.15 10.56
N GLN A 237 -9.43 27.54 11.37
CA GLN A 237 -9.50 27.58 12.83
C GLN A 237 -9.17 28.98 13.37
N ASP A 238 -8.19 29.67 12.78
CA ASP A 238 -7.84 31.05 13.14
C ASP A 238 -9.00 32.00 12.83
N THR A 239 -9.68 31.84 11.68
CA THR A 239 -10.89 32.62 11.36
C THR A 239 -12.08 32.32 12.26
N ALA A 240 -12.17 31.10 12.80
CA ALA A 240 -13.22 30.73 13.75
C ALA A 240 -12.94 31.26 15.17
N HIS A 241 -11.66 31.35 15.55
CA HIS A 241 -11.24 31.95 16.83
C HIS A 241 -11.41 33.48 16.83
N ASP A 242 -11.16 34.17 15.71
CA ASP A 242 -11.42 35.61 15.57
C ASP A 242 -12.92 35.98 15.66
N THR A 243 -13.82 35.02 15.40
CA THR A 243 -15.27 35.22 15.58
C THR A 243 -15.76 34.99 17.02
N ASP A 244 -14.93 34.42 17.90
CA ASP A 244 -15.29 34.15 19.30
C ASP A 244 -14.65 35.16 20.29
N GLU A 245 -13.60 35.88 19.89
CA GLU A 245 -13.04 37.00 20.69
C GLU A 245 -13.82 38.33 20.54
N GLY A 246 -14.87 38.35 19.70
CA GLY A 246 -15.70 39.51 19.42
C GLY A 246 -16.92 39.71 20.33
N THR A 247 -16.96 39.21 21.57
CA THR A 247 -17.99 39.61 22.55
C THR A 247 -17.52 39.49 24.00
N ALA A 248 -16.52 40.27 24.39
CA ALA A 248 -16.20 40.52 25.81
C ALA A 248 -16.22 42.02 26.10
N THR A 249 -17.41 42.54 26.41
CA THR A 249 -17.57 43.90 26.93
C THR A 249 -17.00 43.98 28.34
N THR A 250 -15.96 44.80 28.47
CA THR A 250 -15.34 45.34 29.68
C THR A 250 -16.31 45.73 30.79
N LEU A 251 -16.04 45.29 32.02
CA LEU A 251 -16.37 46.01 33.25
C LEU A 251 -15.26 45.81 34.31
N ALA A 252 -14.92 46.91 34.96
CA ALA A 252 -13.68 47.19 35.68
C ALA A 252 -13.54 46.57 37.08
N THR A 253 -12.29 46.46 37.54
CA THR A 253 -11.88 46.16 38.93
C THR A 253 -12.06 47.37 39.86
N PRO A 254 -12.32 47.14 41.17
CA PRO A 254 -11.43 47.69 42.19
C PRO A 254 -11.08 46.72 43.36
N GLN A 255 -10.01 47.10 44.09
CA GLN A 255 -9.21 46.36 45.08
C GLN A 255 -9.83 46.03 46.47
N ALA A 256 -9.43 44.86 47.00
CA ALA A 256 -9.00 44.42 48.36
C ALA A 256 -9.80 44.64 49.69
N ALA A 257 -10.34 43.51 50.22
CA ALA A 257 -10.28 42.87 51.57
C ALA A 257 -10.85 43.57 52.86
N PRO A 258 -11.15 42.86 54.00
CA PRO A 258 -11.02 41.42 54.36
C PRO A 258 -12.18 40.75 55.20
N LEU A 259 -11.99 39.44 55.56
CA LEU A 259 -12.68 38.59 56.59
C LEU A 259 -14.07 38.01 56.18
N ASP A 260 -14.51 36.76 56.43
CA ASP A 260 -14.14 35.68 57.37
C ASP A 260 -14.76 34.31 56.91
N ALA A 261 -14.33 33.19 57.52
CA ALA A 261 -15.01 31.88 57.67
C ALA A 261 -15.30 30.94 56.47
N GLY A 262 -14.34 30.04 56.19
CA GLY A 262 -14.54 28.57 56.22
C GLY A 262 -15.22 27.84 55.06
N VAL A 263 -14.45 27.28 54.12
CA VAL A 263 -14.77 26.01 53.43
C VAL A 263 -13.49 25.23 53.14
N GLU A 264 -13.55 23.95 53.48
CA GLU A 264 -12.53 22.89 53.49
C GLU A 264 -11.97 22.57 52.09
N THR A 265 -10.65 22.70 51.92
CA THR A 265 -9.92 22.30 50.71
C THR A 265 -9.60 20.81 50.76
N THR A 266 -10.09 20.03 49.81
CA THR A 266 -9.65 18.63 49.62
C THR A 266 -8.36 18.58 48.80
N ASP A 267 -7.31 18.02 49.39
CA ASP A 267 -5.99 17.82 48.78
C ASP A 267 -6.03 16.64 47.77
N PRO A 268 -5.77 16.87 46.46
CA PRO A 268 -5.79 15.83 45.43
C PRO A 268 -4.68 14.77 45.56
N ALA A 269 -3.67 14.98 46.42
CA ALA A 269 -2.63 14.00 46.69
C ALA A 269 -3.11 12.84 47.58
N ALA A 270 -4.07 13.10 48.49
CA ALA A 270 -4.62 12.10 49.40
C ALA A 270 -5.55 11.09 48.68
N ASP A 271 -6.27 11.53 47.64
CA ASP A 271 -7.17 10.68 46.86
C ASP A 271 -6.39 9.66 45.99
N LYS A 272 -5.25 10.08 45.44
CA LYS A 272 -4.37 9.23 44.63
C LYS A 272 -3.73 8.11 45.46
N ALA A 273 -3.29 8.40 46.68
CA ALA A 273 -2.70 7.40 47.59
C ALA A 273 -3.72 6.32 48.00
N THR A 274 -4.95 6.75 48.29
CA THR A 274 -6.05 5.86 48.67
C THR A 274 -6.46 4.93 47.51
N ARG A 275 -6.47 5.46 46.28
CA ARG A 275 -6.78 4.68 45.07
C ARG A 275 -5.69 3.66 44.73
N LEU A 276 -4.41 4.01 44.94
CA LEU A 276 -3.27 3.10 44.78
C LEU A 276 -3.26 1.99 45.84
N ALA A 277 -3.65 2.28 47.08
CA ALA A 277 -3.78 1.28 48.13
C ALA A 277 -4.91 0.28 47.82
N ALA A 278 -6.05 0.75 47.31
CA ALA A 278 -7.16 -0.11 46.89
C ALA A 278 -6.79 -1.04 45.73
N ILE A 279 -6.01 -0.56 44.74
CA ILE A 279 -5.52 -1.39 43.62
C ILE A 279 -4.53 -2.45 44.11
N ARG A 280 -3.62 -2.09 45.04
CA ARG A 280 -2.65 -3.04 45.61
C ARG A 280 -3.35 -4.13 46.44
N ALA A 281 -4.39 -3.79 47.20
CA ALA A 281 -5.20 -4.75 47.94
C ALA A 281 -5.94 -5.72 46.99
N ARG A 282 -6.49 -5.21 45.89
CA ARG A 282 -7.20 -6.00 44.87
C ARG A 282 -6.27 -6.92 44.06
N ASN A 283 -5.02 -6.52 43.87
CA ASN A 283 -3.99 -7.35 43.24
C ASN A 283 -3.43 -8.41 44.19
N LYS A 284 -3.47 -8.16 45.51
CA LYS A 284 -3.08 -9.14 46.53
C LYS A 284 -4.11 -10.26 46.65
N THR A 285 -5.41 -9.95 46.61
CA THR A 285 -6.47 -10.98 46.62
C THR A 285 -6.46 -11.85 45.37
N LYS A 286 -6.17 -11.29 44.18
CA LYS A 286 -6.00 -12.07 42.94
C LYS A 286 -4.80 -13.04 42.94
N ARG A 287 -3.80 -12.83 43.79
CA ARG A 287 -2.62 -13.72 43.90
C ARG A 287 -2.82 -14.87 44.88
N VAL A 288 -3.91 -14.88 45.65
CA VAL A 288 -4.17 -15.91 46.68
C VAL A 288 -5.07 -17.05 46.15
N GLU A 289 -5.69 -16.89 44.97
CA GLU A 289 -6.50 -17.96 44.33
C GLU A 289 -5.68 -18.97 43.50
N GLY A 290 -4.35 -18.88 43.53
CA GLY A 290 -3.49 -19.85 42.85
C GLY A 290 -2.20 -20.06 43.64
N GLU A 291 -2.23 -20.97 44.61
CA GLU A 291 -1.04 -21.37 45.35
C GLU A 291 -1.02 -22.88 45.55
N GLN A 292 0.07 -23.54 45.12
CA GLN A 292 0.82 -24.51 45.92
C GLN A 292 2.09 -25.01 45.19
N PRO A 293 3.16 -25.43 45.91
CA PRO A 293 4.05 -24.50 46.59
C PRO A 293 5.54 -24.77 46.27
N ALA A 294 6.39 -23.87 46.82
CA ALA A 294 7.83 -23.78 46.66
C ALA A 294 8.65 -25.01 47.08
N ALA A 295 9.83 -25.16 46.44
CA ALA A 295 10.99 -25.85 46.99
C ALA A 295 12.21 -24.90 46.95
N GLU A 296 12.99 -24.96 48.02
CA GLU A 296 14.06 -24.06 48.44
C GLU A 296 15.39 -24.27 47.70
N GLY A 297 16.18 -23.20 47.62
CA GLY A 297 17.63 -23.23 47.86
C GLY A 297 18.56 -23.56 46.69
N VAL A 298 19.54 -22.68 46.48
CA VAL A 298 21.00 -22.93 46.49
C VAL A 298 21.77 -21.98 45.55
N SER A 299 22.96 -21.62 46.03
CA SER A 299 23.99 -20.66 45.62
C SER A 299 24.56 -20.73 44.18
N THR A 300 25.04 -19.56 43.73
CA THR A 300 26.08 -19.24 42.71
C THR A 300 27.29 -20.20 42.68
N PRO A 301 28.11 -20.32 41.58
CA PRO A 301 28.63 -19.21 40.74
C PRO A 301 28.92 -19.50 39.23
N ALA A 302 29.52 -18.51 38.58
CA ALA A 302 30.18 -18.43 37.26
C ALA A 302 30.69 -19.72 36.58
N ALA A 303 30.53 -19.81 35.25
CA ALA A 303 31.61 -19.77 34.25
C ALA A 303 31.23 -20.45 32.91
N GLN A 304 31.70 -19.84 31.82
CA GLN A 304 32.09 -20.43 30.53
C GLN A 304 31.01 -20.85 29.52
N ALA A 305 31.01 -20.10 28.41
CA ALA A 305 30.54 -20.55 27.11
C ALA A 305 31.52 -21.58 26.52
N PRO A 306 30.99 -22.51 25.70
CA PRO A 306 31.63 -22.81 24.44
C PRO A 306 30.65 -22.68 23.26
N GLU A 307 31.22 -22.32 22.12
CA GLU A 307 30.58 -22.21 20.82
C GLU A 307 30.11 -23.58 20.31
N ALA A 308 28.89 -23.66 19.78
CA ALA A 308 28.52 -24.65 18.75
C ALA A 308 27.19 -24.30 18.07
N SER A 309 27.26 -24.25 16.73
CA SER A 309 26.27 -24.73 15.74
C SER A 309 24.82 -24.25 15.79
N MET A 310 24.43 -23.60 14.69
CA MET A 310 23.08 -23.54 14.18
C MET A 310 22.46 -24.95 14.08
N ASP A 311 21.50 -25.26 14.94
CA ASP A 311 20.40 -26.17 14.63
C ASP A 311 19.13 -25.67 15.34
N SER A 312 18.05 -25.68 14.57
CA SER A 312 16.73 -25.19 14.90
C SER A 312 16.00 -26.09 15.89
N GLY A 313 15.57 -25.53 17.03
CA GLY A 313 14.65 -26.25 17.94
C GLY A 313 14.72 -25.78 19.38
N GLY A 314 14.41 -24.51 19.65
CA GLY A 314 14.25 -24.04 21.03
C GLY A 314 12.90 -24.46 21.60
N ASP A 315 12.90 -25.42 22.54
CA ASP A 315 11.72 -25.80 23.31
C ASP A 315 11.11 -24.56 24.01
N LEU A 316 9.87 -24.25 23.67
CA LEU A 316 9.07 -23.26 24.40
C LEU A 316 8.82 -23.81 25.82
N PRO A 317 8.80 -22.96 26.88
CA PRO A 317 8.43 -23.40 28.22
C PRO A 317 7.11 -24.21 28.20
N SER A 318 7.06 -25.32 28.94
CA SER A 318 5.93 -26.29 28.94
C SER A 318 4.56 -25.62 29.04
N ASP A 319 4.47 -24.56 29.85
CA ASP A 319 3.24 -23.80 30.06
C ASP A 319 2.78 -23.05 28.80
N LYS A 320 3.73 -22.55 28.01
CA LYS A 320 3.44 -21.85 26.75
C LYS A 320 3.05 -22.84 25.66
N GLN A 321 3.64 -24.04 25.64
CA GLN A 321 3.22 -25.12 24.75
C GLN A 321 1.81 -25.61 25.09
N ALA A 322 1.50 -25.83 26.37
CA ALA A 322 0.17 -26.22 26.83
C ALA A 322 -0.89 -25.17 26.48
N ARG A 323 -0.55 -23.88 26.64
CA ARG A 323 -1.46 -22.77 26.31
C ARG A 323 -1.72 -22.67 24.80
N LEU A 324 -0.70 -22.89 23.97
CA LEU A 324 -0.84 -22.93 22.51
C LEU A 324 -1.64 -24.16 22.04
N ALA A 325 -1.46 -25.31 22.69
CA ALA A 325 -2.24 -26.52 22.41
C ALA A 325 -3.73 -26.31 22.74
N ALA A 326 -4.04 -25.67 23.87
CA ALA A 326 -5.41 -25.33 24.26
C ALA A 326 -6.07 -24.34 23.28
N ILE A 327 -5.33 -23.33 22.81
CA ILE A 327 -5.84 -22.37 21.80
C ILE A 327 -6.12 -23.09 20.48
N ARG A 328 -5.22 -23.97 20.03
CA ARG A 328 -5.42 -24.74 18.79
C ARG A 328 -6.60 -25.71 18.89
N ALA A 329 -6.81 -26.34 20.05
CA ALA A 329 -7.97 -27.19 20.30
C ALA A 329 -9.28 -26.40 20.24
N ARG A 330 -9.33 -25.23 20.88
CA ARG A 330 -10.52 -24.35 20.83
C ARG A 330 -10.82 -23.86 19.42
N ASN A 331 -9.80 -23.48 18.66
CA ASN A 331 -10.00 -23.03 17.29
C ASN A 331 -10.48 -24.16 16.36
N ARG A 332 -10.02 -25.41 16.58
CA ARG A 332 -10.54 -26.57 15.85
C ARG A 332 -11.98 -26.90 16.21
N ALA A 333 -12.36 -26.76 17.48
CA ALA A 333 -13.76 -26.93 17.91
C ALA A 333 -14.67 -25.86 17.28
N GLN A 334 -14.23 -24.60 17.28
CA GLN A 334 -14.97 -23.51 16.64
C GLN A 334 -15.07 -23.67 15.11
N GLN A 335 -14.04 -24.22 14.46
CA GLN A 335 -14.08 -24.53 13.03
C GLN A 335 -15.01 -25.72 12.71
N ALA A 336 -15.13 -26.69 13.63
CA ALA A 336 -16.09 -27.78 13.48
C ALA A 336 -17.53 -27.30 13.66
N GLU A 337 -17.79 -26.40 14.61
CA GLU A 337 -19.11 -25.77 14.83
C GLU A 337 -19.53 -24.86 13.67
N GLN A 338 -18.58 -24.26 12.94
CA GLN A 338 -18.84 -23.37 11.79
C GLN A 338 -18.92 -24.11 10.44
N GLY A 339 -18.78 -25.43 10.43
CA GLY A 339 -18.77 -26.27 9.21
C GLY A 339 -19.98 -27.19 9.04
N GLU A 340 -21.01 -27.08 9.89
CA GLU A 340 -22.24 -27.90 9.85
C GLU A 340 -23.51 -27.12 9.45
N GLU A 341 -23.40 -25.99 8.74
CA GLU A 341 -24.53 -25.32 8.07
C GLU A 341 -24.45 -25.40 6.54
#